data_AF-A0A7J7NJ28-F1
#
_entry.id   AF-A0A7J7NJ28-F1
#
_cell.length_a   1.000
_cell.length_b   1.000
_cell.length_c   1.000
_cell.angle_alpha   90.00
_cell.angle_beta   90.00
_cell.angle_gamma   90.00
#
_symmetry.space_group_name_H-M   'P 1'
#
loop_
_entity.id
_entity.type
_entity.pdbx_description
1 polymer ?
#
loop_
_entity_poly.entity_id
_entity_poly.type
_entity_poly.pdbx_seq_one_letter_code
_entity_poly.pdbx_strand_id
1 'polypeptide(L)'
;MFLGELEEVLEMTNMVEFQKNMIPLFRRIGCCLNNSHFQVAERALFLWNNDHIVSLIANNRQILLPLIFPALEWNTHNHWNQAVLNLTLNVKKMFSEMDSDLLLFCERKFEDEEANLRVAAEKRRATWARLESVASFQPVTGNTAVLVKPTTDFIMC
;
A
#
# COMPACT_ATOMS: atom_id res chain seq x y z
N MET A 1 12.77 -14.77 -8.41
CA MET A 1 12.47 -16.17 -8.03
C MET A 1 10.98 -16.31 -7.69
N PHE A 2 10.52 -15.95 -6.48
CA PHE A 2 9.11 -16.13 -6.08
C PHE A 2 8.04 -15.52 -6.99
N LEU A 3 8.23 -14.31 -7.53
CA LEU A 3 7.24 -13.72 -8.44
C LEU A 3 7.11 -14.49 -9.76
N GLY A 4 8.18 -15.20 -10.18
CA GLY A 4 8.13 -16.05 -11.36
C GLY A 4 7.42 -17.36 -11.09
N GLU A 5 7.75 -18.03 -9.99
CA GLU A 5 7.02 -19.23 -9.54
C GLU A 5 5.54 -18.93 -9.29
N LEU A 6 5.23 -17.75 -8.75
CA LEU A 6 3.85 -17.29 -8.56
C LEU A 6 3.13 -17.15 -9.91
N GLU A 7 3.76 -16.58 -10.92
CA GLU A 7 3.18 -16.50 -12.26
C GLU A 7 2.87 -17.89 -12.83
N GLU A 8 3.82 -18.82 -12.73
CA GLU A 8 3.65 -20.21 -13.18
C GLU A 8 2.49 -20.92 -12.45
N VAL A 9 2.37 -20.70 -11.14
CA VAL A 9 1.25 -21.26 -10.36
C VAL A 9 -0.08 -20.62 -10.77
N LEU A 10 -0.11 -19.30 -10.95
CA LEU A 10 -1.33 -18.60 -11.37
C LEU A 10 -1.78 -19.01 -12.78
N GLU A 11 -0.84 -19.28 -13.70
CA GLU A 11 -1.11 -19.80 -15.04
C GLU A 11 -1.94 -21.10 -15.01
N MET A 12 -1.66 -21.96 -14.03
CA MET A 12 -2.36 -23.24 -13.86
C MET A 12 -3.57 -23.17 -12.92
N THR A 13 -3.82 -21.99 -12.32
CA THR A 13 -4.87 -21.81 -11.32
C THR A 13 -6.21 -21.52 -11.99
N ASN A 14 -7.25 -22.27 -11.62
CA ASN A 14 -8.62 -21.98 -12.09
C ASN A 14 -9.30 -20.85 -11.27
N MET A 15 -10.40 -20.32 -11.79
CA MET A 15 -11.13 -19.20 -11.17
C MET A 15 -11.54 -19.46 -9.72
N VAL A 16 -12.02 -20.67 -9.41
CA VAL A 16 -12.55 -21.02 -8.09
C VAL A 16 -11.43 -21.06 -7.05
N GLU A 17 -10.28 -21.65 -7.39
CA GLU A 17 -9.11 -21.67 -6.52
C GLU A 17 -8.50 -20.28 -6.36
N PHE A 18 -8.48 -19.48 -7.44
CA PHE A 18 -8.02 -18.10 -7.40
C PHE A 18 -8.82 -17.26 -6.40
N GLN A 19 -10.15 -17.33 -6.46
CA GLN A 19 -11.05 -16.57 -5.59
C GLN A 19 -10.86 -16.84 -4.09
N LYS A 20 -10.35 -18.01 -3.70
CA LYS A 20 -10.04 -18.34 -2.30
C LYS A 20 -8.90 -17.50 -1.74
N ASN A 21 -7.94 -17.09 -2.57
CA ASN A 21 -6.69 -16.48 -2.13
C ASN A 21 -6.36 -15.14 -2.80
N MET A 22 -7.19 -14.67 -3.75
CA MET A 22 -6.89 -13.46 -4.53
C MET A 22 -6.68 -12.21 -3.68
N ILE A 23 -7.41 -12.03 -2.58
CA ILE A 23 -7.30 -10.84 -1.72
C ILE A 23 -5.93 -10.77 -1.01
N PRO A 24 -5.53 -11.76 -0.19
CA PRO A 24 -4.21 -11.72 0.45
C PRO A 24 -3.06 -11.72 -0.57
N LEU A 25 -3.24 -12.41 -1.71
CA LEU A 25 -2.26 -12.41 -2.79
C LEU A 25 -2.06 -11.02 -3.39
N PHE A 26 -3.13 -10.35 -3.81
CA PHE A 26 -3.02 -9.04 -4.45
C PHE A 26 -2.60 -7.93 -3.48
N ARG A 27 -2.86 -8.08 -2.18
CA ARG A 27 -2.23 -7.21 -1.16
C ARG A 27 -0.71 -7.33 -1.20
N ARG A 28 -0.19 -8.56 -1.30
CA ARG A 28 1.27 -8.78 -1.40
C ARG A 28 1.82 -8.26 -2.72
N ILE A 29 1.13 -8.48 -3.83
CA ILE A 29 1.51 -7.92 -5.14
C ILE A 29 1.57 -6.40 -5.06
N GLY A 30 0.59 -5.74 -4.45
CA GLY A 30 0.61 -4.29 -4.22
C GLY A 30 1.87 -3.82 -3.49
N CYS A 31 2.32 -4.53 -2.45
CA CYS A 31 3.59 -4.24 -1.80
C CYS A 31 4.81 -4.40 -2.72
N CYS A 32 4.78 -5.38 -3.64
CA CYS A 32 5.85 -5.57 -4.62
C CYS A 32 5.87 -4.43 -5.66
N LEU A 33 4.71 -3.94 -6.09
CA LEU A 33 4.61 -2.82 -7.03
C LEU A 33 5.24 -1.54 -6.50
N ASN A 34 5.07 -1.25 -5.20
CA ASN A 34 5.68 -0.08 -4.56
C ASN A 34 7.10 -0.31 -4.00
N ASN A 35 7.73 -1.46 -4.32
CA ASN A 35 9.09 -1.70 -3.86
C ASN A 35 10.06 -0.76 -4.58
N SER A 36 10.97 -0.12 -3.84
CA SER A 36 11.97 0.78 -4.44
C SER A 36 13.00 0.06 -5.30
N HIS A 37 13.15 -1.26 -5.13
CA HIS A 37 14.02 -2.08 -5.95
C HIS A 37 13.35 -2.38 -7.29
N PHE A 38 13.83 -1.73 -8.36
CA PHE A 38 13.16 -1.76 -9.67
C PHE A 38 12.89 -3.17 -10.19
N GLN A 39 13.80 -4.14 -10.03
CA GLN A 39 13.58 -5.51 -10.51
C GLN A 39 12.38 -6.21 -9.84
N VAL A 40 12.07 -5.85 -8.60
CA VAL A 40 10.91 -6.43 -7.88
C VAL A 40 9.62 -5.81 -8.40
N ALA A 41 9.58 -4.47 -8.53
CA ALA A 41 8.42 -3.75 -9.05
C ALA A 41 8.13 -4.12 -10.51
N GLU A 42 9.17 -4.14 -11.36
CA GLU A 42 9.08 -4.56 -12.76
C GLU A 42 8.56 -6.00 -12.89
N ARG A 43 9.14 -6.95 -12.14
CA ARG A 43 8.71 -8.34 -12.23
C ARG A 43 7.26 -8.55 -11.78
N ALA A 44 6.79 -7.75 -10.82
CA ALA A 44 5.40 -7.75 -10.37
C ALA A 44 4.45 -7.14 -11.41
N LEU A 45 4.85 -6.03 -12.06
CA LEU A 45 4.08 -5.42 -13.15
C LEU A 45 3.93 -6.34 -14.35
N PHE A 46 4.94 -7.17 -14.65
CA PHE A 46 4.87 -8.15 -15.73
C PHE A 46 3.82 -9.25 -15.56
N LEU A 47 3.22 -9.42 -14.37
CA LEU A 47 2.07 -10.32 -14.20
C LEU A 47 0.88 -9.92 -15.09
N TRP A 48 0.76 -8.64 -15.47
CA TRP A 48 -0.28 -8.15 -16.37
C TRP A 48 -0.01 -8.43 -17.86
N ASN A 49 1.13 -9.00 -18.23
CA ASN A 49 1.40 -9.43 -19.60
C ASN A 49 0.87 -10.85 -19.89
N ASN A 50 0.35 -11.51 -18.86
CA ASN A 50 -0.11 -12.87 -18.95
C ASN A 50 -1.64 -12.90 -19.11
N ASP A 51 -2.12 -13.39 -20.25
CA ASP A 51 -3.54 -13.36 -20.62
C ASP A 51 -4.44 -14.11 -19.63
N HIS A 52 -3.96 -15.24 -19.08
CA HIS A 52 -4.73 -16.00 -18.10
C HIS A 52 -4.86 -15.24 -16.78
N ILE A 53 -3.76 -14.67 -16.28
CA ILE A 53 -3.78 -13.83 -15.07
C ILE A 53 -4.67 -12.60 -15.28
N VAL A 54 -4.57 -11.94 -16.44
CA VAL A 54 -5.42 -10.80 -16.78
C VAL A 54 -6.90 -11.21 -16.81
N SER A 55 -7.23 -12.39 -17.33
CA SER A 55 -8.60 -12.93 -17.30
C SER A 55 -9.09 -13.18 -15.86
N LEU A 56 -8.26 -13.76 -14.98
CA LEU A 56 -8.57 -13.91 -13.56
C LEU A 56 -8.85 -12.56 -12.89
N ILE A 57 -8.03 -11.55 -13.20
CA ILE A 57 -8.20 -10.18 -12.69
C ILE A 57 -9.51 -9.57 -13.22
N ALA A 58 -9.79 -9.67 -14.52
CA ALA A 58 -10.94 -9.05 -15.16
C ALA A 58 -12.28 -9.54 -14.60
N ASN A 59 -12.38 -10.84 -14.31
CA ASN A 59 -13.55 -11.45 -13.68
C ASN A 59 -13.75 -11.04 -12.21
N ASN A 60 -12.69 -10.58 -11.53
CA ASN A 60 -12.73 -10.20 -10.12
C ASN A 60 -12.39 -8.70 -9.89
N ARG A 61 -12.43 -7.89 -10.94
CA ARG A 61 -11.93 -6.50 -10.95
C ARG A 61 -12.61 -5.60 -9.92
N GLN A 62 -13.88 -5.84 -9.64
CA GLN A 62 -14.66 -5.09 -8.63
C GLN A 62 -14.03 -5.15 -7.23
N ILE A 63 -13.25 -6.20 -6.95
CA ILE A 63 -12.51 -6.36 -5.69
C ILE A 63 -11.04 -6.01 -5.88
N LEU A 64 -10.42 -6.48 -6.97
CA LEU A 64 -8.97 -6.39 -7.16
C LEU A 64 -8.50 -5.00 -7.60
N LEU A 65 -9.26 -4.29 -8.43
CA LEU A 65 -8.88 -2.95 -8.87
C LEU A 65 -8.83 -1.97 -7.69
N PRO A 66 -9.87 -1.84 -6.84
CA PRO A 66 -9.78 -0.98 -5.65
C PRO A 66 -8.65 -1.36 -4.69
N LEU A 67 -8.25 -2.63 -4.67
CA LEU A 67 -7.17 -3.12 -3.80
C LEU A 67 -5.78 -2.73 -4.33
N ILE A 68 -5.57 -2.79 -5.64
CA ILE A 68 -4.27 -2.54 -6.28
C ILE A 68 -4.09 -1.08 -6.69
N PHE A 69 -5.19 -0.35 -6.93
CA PHE A 69 -5.18 1.01 -7.44
C PHE A 69 -4.28 1.96 -6.61
N PRO A 70 -4.36 1.99 -5.27
CA PRO A 70 -3.47 2.85 -4.48
C PRO A 70 -2.00 2.57 -4.75
N ALA A 71 -1.62 1.29 -4.91
CA ALA A 71 -0.25 0.93 -5.22
C ALA A 71 0.18 1.44 -6.59
N LEU A 72 -0.68 1.35 -7.61
CA LEU A 72 -0.39 1.92 -8.94
C LEU A 72 -0.23 3.44 -8.87
N GLU A 73 -1.11 4.14 -8.15
CA GLU A 73 -1.06 5.61 -8.03
C GLU A 73 0.20 6.08 -7.32
N TRP A 74 0.55 5.46 -6.18
CA TRP A 74 1.79 5.74 -5.47
C TRP A 74 3.01 5.51 -6.36
N ASN A 75 3.00 4.48 -7.20
CA ASN A 75 4.10 4.19 -8.09
C ASN A 75 4.26 5.28 -9.16
N THR A 76 3.16 5.71 -9.77
CA THR A 76 3.16 6.79 -10.78
C THR A 76 3.75 8.10 -10.23
N HIS A 77 3.53 8.40 -8.96
CA HIS A 77 4.05 9.63 -8.35
C HIS A 77 5.49 9.53 -7.83
N ASN A 78 5.93 8.35 -7.38
CA ASN A 78 7.12 8.25 -6.52
C ASN A 78 8.21 7.30 -7.03
N HIS A 79 7.94 6.45 -8.02
CA HIS A 79 8.96 5.51 -8.46
C HIS A 79 10.05 6.22 -9.28
N TRP A 80 11.32 6.00 -8.92
CA TRP A 80 12.45 6.69 -9.54
C TRP A 80 12.82 6.13 -10.94
N ASN A 81 12.48 4.87 -11.21
CA ASN A 81 12.84 4.19 -12.46
C ASN A 81 11.78 4.40 -13.56
N GLN A 82 12.20 4.91 -14.72
CA GLN A 82 11.30 5.21 -15.84
C GLN A 82 10.62 3.99 -16.46
N ALA A 83 11.29 2.84 -16.54
CA ALA A 83 10.69 1.63 -17.09
C ALA A 83 9.53 1.15 -16.22
N VAL A 84 9.72 1.16 -14.89
CA VAL A 84 8.66 0.84 -13.93
C VAL A 84 7.50 1.83 -14.02
N LEU A 85 7.77 3.12 -14.18
CA LEU A 85 6.72 4.13 -14.39
C LEU A 85 5.90 3.83 -15.65
N ASN A 86 6.56 3.54 -16.78
CA ASN A 86 5.89 3.23 -18.04
C ASN A 86 5.04 1.94 -17.92
N LEU A 87 5.56 0.90 -17.29
CA LEU A 87 4.82 -0.33 -17.03
C LEU A 87 3.60 -0.09 -16.13
N THR A 88 3.74 0.75 -15.11
CA THR A 88 2.61 1.13 -14.24
C THR A 88 1.52 1.84 -15.03
N LEU A 89 1.89 2.79 -15.90
CA LEU A 89 0.93 3.50 -16.75
C LEU A 89 0.24 2.54 -17.74
N ASN A 90 0.96 1.56 -18.28
CA ASN A 90 0.36 0.52 -19.12
C ASN A 90 -0.69 -0.30 -18.36
N VAL A 91 -0.41 -0.68 -17.12
CA VAL A 91 -1.36 -1.40 -16.26
C VAL A 91 -2.58 -0.51 -15.93
N LYS A 92 -2.38 0.76 -15.60
CA LYS A 92 -3.50 1.71 -15.39
C LYS A 92 -4.36 1.85 -16.65
N LYS A 93 -3.73 1.94 -17.82
CA LYS A 93 -4.44 2.00 -19.11
C LYS A 93 -5.26 0.74 -19.36
N MET A 94 -4.70 -0.45 -19.10
CA MET A 94 -5.43 -1.72 -19.21
C MET A 94 -6.68 -1.73 -18.31
N PHE A 95 -6.57 -1.25 -17.06
CA PHE A 95 -7.74 -1.14 -16.19
C PHE A 95 -8.76 -0.10 -16.69
N SER A 96 -8.31 1.02 -17.26
CA SER A 96 -9.20 2.00 -17.88
C SER A 96 -9.97 1.43 -19.06
N GLU A 97 -9.32 0.60 -19.90
CA GLU A 97 -9.95 -0.06 -21.04
C GLU A 97 -10.92 -1.16 -20.59
N MET A 98 -10.64 -1.79 -19.45
CA MET A 98 -11.45 -2.86 -18.88
C MET A 98 -12.72 -2.34 -18.17
N ASP A 99 -12.60 -1.26 -17.39
CA ASP A 99 -13.70 -0.67 -16.62
C ASP A 99 -13.36 0.78 -16.21
N SER A 100 -13.62 1.73 -17.11
CA SER A 100 -13.29 3.14 -16.88
C SER A 100 -14.04 3.73 -15.68
N ASP A 101 -15.30 3.34 -15.47
CA ASP A 101 -16.12 3.85 -14.37
C ASP A 101 -15.57 3.40 -13.01
N LEU A 102 -15.16 2.12 -12.91
CA LEU A 102 -14.52 1.61 -11.70
C LEU A 102 -13.16 2.25 -11.45
N LEU A 103 -12.37 2.51 -12.49
CA LEU A 103 -11.09 3.21 -12.35
C LEU A 103 -11.31 4.63 -11.81
N LEU A 104 -12.22 5.40 -12.40
CA LEU A 104 -12.58 6.74 -11.95
C LEU A 104 -13.14 6.75 -10.52
N PHE A 105 -13.87 5.71 -10.13
CA PHE A 105 -14.32 5.54 -8.75
C PHE A 105 -13.13 5.35 -7.80
N CYS A 106 -12.14 4.53 -8.17
CA CYS A 106 -10.95 4.31 -7.37
C CYS A 106 -10.10 5.58 -7.24
N GLU A 107 -9.95 6.35 -8.33
CA GLU A 107 -9.27 7.65 -8.35
C GLU A 107 -9.87 8.61 -7.32
N ARG A 108 -11.19 8.87 -7.40
CA ARG A 108 -11.88 9.75 -6.44
C ARG A 108 -11.73 9.28 -5.00
N LYS A 109 -11.90 7.97 -4.77
CA LYS A 109 -11.75 7.39 -3.43
C LYS A 109 -10.33 7.61 -2.88
N PHE A 110 -9.31 7.43 -3.71
CA PHE A 110 -7.92 7.64 -3.33
C PHE A 110 -7.65 9.11 -2.96
N GLU A 111 -8.14 10.06 -3.77
CA GLU A 111 -8.03 11.49 -3.50
C GLU A 111 -8.69 11.88 -2.16
N ASP A 112 -9.89 11.36 -1.90
CA ASP A 112 -10.61 11.57 -0.64
C ASP A 112 -9.84 11.00 0.57
N GLU A 113 -9.31 9.78 0.44
CA GLU A 113 -8.48 9.15 1.48
C GLU A 113 -7.20 9.95 1.74
N GLU A 114 -6.54 10.45 0.70
CA GLU A 114 -5.34 11.27 0.83
C GLU A 114 -5.64 12.62 1.52
N ALA A 115 -6.72 13.29 1.13
CA ALA A 115 -7.16 14.53 1.75
C ALA A 115 -7.45 14.32 3.25
N ASN A 116 -8.15 13.24 3.60
CA ASN A 116 -8.44 12.88 4.98
C ASN A 116 -7.16 12.59 5.79
N LEU A 117 -6.18 11.89 5.20
CA LEU A 117 -4.89 11.63 5.83
C LEU A 117 -4.10 12.92 6.07
N ARG A 118 -4.12 13.87 5.14
CA ARG A 118 -3.50 15.20 5.27
C ARG A 118 -4.14 15.99 6.41
N VAL A 119 -5.47 16.04 6.49
CA VAL A 119 -6.20 16.70 7.58
C VAL A 119 -5.88 16.05 8.94
N ALA A 120 -5.85 14.71 9.00
CA ALA A 120 -5.49 14.00 10.22
C ALA A 120 -4.03 14.26 10.65
N ALA A 121 -3.10 14.37 9.69
CA ALA A 121 -1.71 14.71 9.95
C ALA A 121 -1.55 16.13 10.49
N GLU A 122 -2.27 17.11 9.94
CA GLU A 122 -2.29 18.49 10.44
C GLU A 122 -2.81 18.54 11.88
N LYS A 123 -3.91 17.86 12.16
CA LYS A 123 -4.49 17.78 13.51
C LYS A 123 -3.49 17.17 14.51
N ARG A 124 -2.75 16.13 14.11
CA ARG A 124 -1.67 15.55 14.92
C ARG A 124 -0.56 16.56 15.16
N ARG A 125 -0.09 17.27 14.12
CA ARG A 125 0.97 18.28 14.25
C ARG A 125 0.58 19.41 15.20
N ALA A 126 -0.63 19.97 15.06
CA ALA A 126 -1.14 21.01 15.94
C ALA A 126 -1.25 20.55 17.40
N THR A 127 -1.68 19.30 17.61
CA THR A 127 -1.75 18.70 18.96
C THR A 127 -0.35 18.57 19.57
N TRP A 128 0.63 18.08 18.81
CA TRP A 128 2.03 17.96 19.26
C TRP A 128 2.66 19.33 19.56
N ALA A 129 2.47 20.33 18.70
CA ALA A 129 2.99 21.68 18.92
C ALA A 129 2.43 22.31 20.22
N ARG A 130 1.15 22.08 20.52
CA ARG A 130 0.55 22.53 21.78
C ARG A 130 1.17 21.82 22.98
N LEU A 131 1.41 20.51 22.89
CA LEU A 131 2.05 19.74 23.97
C LEU A 131 3.50 20.22 24.22
N GLU A 132 4.27 20.44 23.15
CA GLU A 132 5.63 20.97 23.23
C GLU A 132 5.67 22.37 23.85
N SER A 133 4.72 23.23 23.46
CA SER A 133 4.58 24.55 24.07
C SER A 133 4.26 24.47 25.56
N VAL A 134 3.32 23.62 25.98
CA VAL A 134 3.00 23.44 27.41
C VAL A 134 4.20 22.88 28.19
N ALA A 135 4.94 21.94 27.59
CA ALA A 135 6.13 21.34 28.21
C ALA A 135 7.28 22.34 28.34
N SER A 136 7.46 23.26 27.40
CA SER A 136 8.51 24.29 27.45
C SER A 136 8.24 25.41 28.47
N PHE A 137 7.00 25.58 28.91
CA PHE A 137 6.61 26.52 29.97
C PHE A 137 6.69 25.96 31.40
N GLN A 138 7.26 24.76 31.62
CA GLN A 138 7.56 24.35 32.99
C GLN A 138 8.65 25.23 33.60
N PRO A 139 8.38 25.96 34.70
CA PRO A 139 9.40 26.71 35.41
C PRO A 139 10.34 25.75 36.15
N VAL A 140 11.63 26.10 36.15
CA VAL A 140 12.61 25.61 37.12
C VAL A 140 12.14 25.99 38.53
N THR A 141 11.40 25.10 39.20
CA THR A 141 11.17 25.22 40.64
C THR A 141 11.23 23.85 41.32
N GLY A 142 12.37 23.59 41.95
CA GLY A 142 12.50 22.86 43.21
C GLY A 142 12.36 21.33 43.16
N ASN A 143 13.50 20.65 43.22
CA ASN A 143 13.69 19.30 43.78
C ASN A 143 12.42 18.45 43.96
N THR A 144 11.96 17.79 42.91
CA THR A 144 11.27 16.51 43.10
C THR A 144 11.85 15.53 42.10
N ALA A 145 12.89 14.82 42.53
CA ALA A 145 13.35 13.63 41.84
C ALA A 145 12.21 12.61 41.87
N VAL A 146 11.46 12.49 40.78
CA VAL A 146 10.59 11.33 40.57
C VAL A 146 11.51 10.17 40.22
N LEU A 147 11.94 9.47 41.26
CA LEU A 147 12.63 8.19 41.18
C LEU A 147 11.64 7.17 40.61
N VAL A 148 11.64 7.02 39.28
CA VAL A 148 11.04 5.85 38.65
C VAL A 148 11.95 4.67 38.98
N LYS A 149 11.60 3.93 40.04
CA LYS A 149 12.22 2.63 40.29
C LYS A 149 11.83 1.69 39.15
N PRO A 150 12.77 1.05 38.46
CA PRO A 150 12.43 0.01 37.50
C PRO A 150 11.87 -1.17 38.31
N THR A 151 10.61 -1.54 38.04
CA THR A 151 10.03 -2.78 38.55
C THR A 151 10.70 -3.94 37.80
N THR A 152 11.81 -4.43 38.35
CA THR A 152 12.30 -5.78 38.01
C THR A 152 11.43 -6.79 38.73
N ASP A 153 10.30 -7.11 38.11
CA ASP A 153 9.66 -8.41 38.29
C ASP A 153 9.92 -9.22 37.03
N PHE A 154 11.11 -9.84 37.01
CA PHE A 154 11.28 -11.12 36.36
C PHE A 154 10.34 -12.10 37.07
N ILE A 155 9.23 -12.44 36.43
CA ILE A 155 8.57 -13.72 36.70
C ILE A 155 8.54 -14.48 35.38
N MET A 156 9.44 -15.47 35.33
CA MET A 156 9.30 -16.67 34.53
C MET A 156 7.96 -17.35 34.84
N CYS A 157 7.12 -17.50 33.83
CA CYS A 157 6.48 -18.76 33.44
C CYS A 157 5.82 -18.59 32.07
#